data_AF-A0A925L1V4-F1
#
_entry.id   AF-A0A925L1V4-F1
#
_cell.length_a   1.000
_cell.length_b   1.000
_cell.length_c   1.000
_cell.angle_alpha   90.00
_cell.angle_beta   90.00
_cell.angle_gamma   90.00
#
_symmetry.space_group_name_H-M   'P 1'
#
loop_
_entity.id
_entity.type
_entity.pdbx_description
1 polymer ?
#
loop_
_entity_poly.entity_id
_entity_poly.type
_entity_poly.pdbx_seq_one_letter_code
_entity_poly.pdbx_strand_id
1 'polypeptide(L)'
;MERRFACTACGKCCFGWLPLTLTDALAHAGLFPLGLVWSPVRQGHKSFALTARLGTTLRLPDRRELAVRITPTAYVPPSLPCPALGADNLCTIQAAKPSRCRTMPFFPYREERDQADLLVPRKGWDCDVSATAPVVYADRTITARDDFDRERRDLLAQAAVLKAYGDALVKTVPGLVDALVQAAAKPVGGDVLLSFATLLPRLDGVDAAALAQQQIPVLDDFAERTAGLADYPQRYGEWRRDMARLARKKTAGQPTPPGGD
;
A
#
# COMPACT_ATOMS: atom_id res chain seq x y z
N MET A 1 3.42 23.35 -19.81
CA MET A 1 4.85 22.96 -19.73
C MET A 1 4.93 21.45 -19.85
N GLU A 2 5.66 20.96 -20.83
CA GLU A 2 5.87 19.53 -21.06
C GLU A 2 6.82 18.94 -20.01
N ARG A 3 6.60 17.67 -19.67
CA ARG A 3 7.49 16.85 -18.86
C ARG A 3 7.75 15.53 -19.57
N ARG A 4 9.00 15.10 -19.51
CA ARG A 4 9.50 13.91 -20.20
C ARG A 4 10.03 12.91 -19.20
N PHE A 5 9.81 11.63 -19.46
CA PHE A 5 10.25 10.55 -18.57
C PHE A 5 10.27 9.22 -19.31
N ALA A 6 11.35 8.45 -19.13
CA ALA A 6 11.40 7.03 -19.42
C ALA A 6 12.11 6.27 -18.28
N CYS A 7 11.51 5.15 -17.88
CA CYS A 7 12.12 4.25 -16.91
C CYS A 7 13.25 3.47 -17.57
N THR A 8 14.47 3.57 -17.03
CA THR A 8 15.65 2.83 -17.49
C THR A 8 15.82 1.48 -16.83
N ALA A 9 14.86 1.07 -15.99
CA ALA A 9 14.89 -0.17 -15.21
C ALA A 9 16.13 -0.34 -14.30
N CYS A 10 16.80 0.75 -13.90
CA CYS A 10 18.01 0.73 -13.06
C CYS A 10 17.82 0.22 -11.62
N GLY A 11 16.60 -0.09 -11.19
CA GLY A 11 16.28 -0.58 -9.84
C GLY A 11 16.38 0.46 -8.71
N LYS A 12 16.95 1.64 -8.95
CA LYS A 12 17.22 2.66 -7.90
C LYS A 12 15.97 3.26 -7.25
N CYS A 13 14.81 3.17 -7.90
CA CYS A 13 13.52 3.59 -7.33
C CYS A 13 12.77 2.47 -6.61
N CYS A 14 13.26 1.22 -6.67
CA CYS A 14 12.60 0.04 -6.10
C CYS A 14 13.03 -0.20 -4.64
N PHE A 15 12.82 0.81 -3.79
CA PHE A 15 13.16 0.79 -2.36
C PHE A 15 12.02 1.35 -1.53
N GLY A 16 11.88 0.86 -0.30
CA GLY A 16 10.89 1.39 0.65
C GLY A 16 9.47 0.91 0.40
N TRP A 17 8.51 1.60 1.03
CA TRP A 17 7.11 1.23 0.97
C TRP A 17 6.54 1.36 -0.44
N LEU A 18 5.78 0.35 -0.84
CA LEU A 18 5.03 0.37 -2.08
C LEU A 18 3.53 0.24 -1.75
N PRO A 19 2.74 1.31 -1.95
CA PRO A 19 1.28 1.23 -1.92
C PRO A 19 0.80 0.20 -2.94
N LEU A 20 -0.10 -0.69 -2.54
CA LEU A 20 -0.66 -1.73 -3.37
C LEU A 20 -2.17 -1.53 -3.50
N THR A 21 -2.72 -1.93 -4.65
CA THR A 21 -4.14 -2.27 -4.72
C THR A 21 -4.38 -3.52 -3.88
N LEU A 22 -5.63 -3.78 -3.49
CA LEU A 22 -5.99 -4.98 -2.76
C LEU A 22 -5.68 -6.22 -3.60
N THR A 23 -6.00 -6.19 -4.90
CA THR A 23 -5.66 -7.25 -5.85
C THR A 23 -4.16 -7.52 -5.89
N ASP A 24 -3.32 -6.48 -6.01
CA ASP A 24 -1.87 -6.64 -6.02
C ASP A 24 -1.35 -7.19 -4.68
N ALA A 25 -1.90 -6.73 -3.55
CA ALA A 25 -1.52 -7.23 -2.22
C ALA A 25 -1.81 -8.72 -2.08
N LEU A 26 -2.98 -9.18 -2.52
CA LEU A 26 -3.35 -10.60 -2.49
C LEU A 26 -2.47 -11.42 -3.45
N ALA A 27 -2.25 -10.93 -4.67
CA ALA A 27 -1.46 -11.63 -5.70
C ALA A 27 0.02 -11.79 -5.30
N HIS A 28 0.55 -10.89 -4.48
CA HIS A 28 1.96 -10.88 -4.07
C HIS A 28 2.17 -11.15 -2.57
N ALA A 29 1.19 -11.78 -1.91
CA ALA A 29 1.27 -12.12 -0.50
C ALA A 29 2.36 -13.16 -0.17
N GLY A 30 2.90 -13.89 -1.14
CA GLY A 30 4.07 -14.74 -0.92
C GLY A 30 5.41 -13.99 -1.01
N LEU A 31 5.41 -12.70 -1.38
CA LEU A 31 6.62 -11.96 -1.73
C LEU A 31 6.86 -10.72 -0.88
N PHE A 32 5.81 -9.95 -0.58
CA PHE A 32 5.93 -8.68 0.14
C PHE A 32 5.45 -8.81 1.59
N PRO A 33 6.12 -8.18 2.57
CA PRO A 33 5.59 -8.10 3.93
C PRO A 33 4.40 -7.13 3.93
N LEU A 34 3.18 -7.63 4.09
CA LEU A 34 1.97 -6.83 3.95
C LEU A 34 1.58 -6.14 5.26
N GLY A 35 1.35 -4.83 5.18
CA GLY A 35 0.73 -4.03 6.22
C GLY A 35 -0.40 -3.16 5.68
N LEU A 36 -1.12 -2.50 6.57
CA LEU A 36 -2.12 -1.48 6.25
C LEU A 36 -1.63 -0.12 6.74
N VAL A 37 -1.46 0.80 5.80
CA VAL A 37 -1.11 2.19 6.09
C VAL A 37 -2.38 3.02 6.11
N TRP A 38 -2.63 3.67 7.24
CA TRP A 38 -3.72 4.62 7.43
C TRP A 38 -3.15 6.03 7.41
N SER A 39 -3.34 6.73 6.29
CA SER A 39 -2.85 8.09 6.06
C SER A 39 -3.99 9.11 6.25
N PRO A 40 -4.09 9.78 7.40
CA PRO A 40 -5.07 10.83 7.63
C PRO A 40 -4.72 12.14 6.90
N VAL A 41 -5.75 12.79 6.37
CA VAL A 41 -5.68 14.06 5.62
C VAL A 41 -6.73 15.01 6.18
N ARG A 42 -6.29 16.19 6.62
CA ARG A 42 -7.15 17.23 7.19
C ARG A 42 -8.02 17.89 6.13
N GLN A 43 -9.24 18.27 6.54
CA GLN A 43 -10.10 19.14 5.73
C GLN A 43 -9.36 20.39 5.27
N GLY A 44 -9.57 20.78 4.01
CA GLY A 44 -8.88 21.91 3.36
C GLY A 44 -7.56 21.57 2.68
N HIS A 45 -6.96 20.40 2.93
CA HIS A 45 -5.78 19.95 2.18
C HIS A 45 -6.17 19.52 0.75
N LYS A 46 -5.30 19.77 -0.25
CA LYS A 46 -5.59 19.50 -1.68
C LYS A 46 -5.98 18.04 -1.98
N SER A 47 -5.46 17.09 -1.19
CA SER A 47 -5.75 15.65 -1.34
C SER A 47 -6.98 15.17 -0.57
N PHE A 48 -7.67 16.05 0.17
CA PHE A 48 -8.77 15.65 1.06
C PHE A 48 -9.91 14.97 0.30
N ALA A 49 -10.42 15.59 -0.77
CA ALA A 49 -11.57 15.08 -1.50
C ALA A 49 -11.31 13.70 -2.12
N LEU A 50 -10.12 13.49 -2.70
CA LEU A 50 -9.72 12.20 -3.23
C LEU A 50 -9.54 11.16 -2.12
N THR A 51 -8.95 11.56 -0.99
CA THR A 51 -8.78 10.67 0.17
C THR A 51 -10.12 10.23 0.74
N ALA A 52 -11.09 11.14 0.87
CA ALA A 52 -12.44 10.84 1.34
C ALA A 52 -13.19 9.90 0.38
N ARG A 53 -12.90 9.99 -0.93
CA ARG A 53 -13.46 9.10 -1.96
C ARG A 53 -12.87 7.68 -1.89
N LEU A 54 -11.57 7.57 -1.64
CA LEU A 54 -10.85 6.30 -1.62
C LEU A 54 -10.87 5.60 -0.25
N GLY A 55 -11.38 6.25 0.80
CA GLY A 55 -11.34 5.73 2.17
C GLY A 55 -12.51 6.16 3.05
N THR A 56 -12.24 6.24 4.35
CA THR A 56 -13.22 6.67 5.37
C THR A 56 -13.07 8.15 5.69
N THR A 57 -14.14 8.75 6.24
CA THR A 57 -14.12 10.11 6.77
C THR A 57 -14.59 10.05 8.21
N LEU A 58 -13.83 10.70 9.10
CA LEU A 58 -14.12 10.79 10.53
C LEU A 58 -14.55 12.21 10.85
N ARG A 59 -15.59 12.36 11.66
CA ARG A 59 -15.97 13.64 12.23
C ARG A 59 -15.34 13.79 13.61
N LEU A 60 -14.55 14.86 13.78
CA LEU A 60 -13.86 15.15 15.04
C LEU A 60 -14.78 15.93 16.00
N PRO A 61 -14.46 15.98 17.32
CA PRO A 61 -15.26 16.70 18.31
C PRO A 61 -15.46 18.19 18.00
N ASP A 62 -14.48 18.81 17.35
CA ASP A 62 -14.52 20.20 16.89
C ASP A 62 -15.32 20.42 15.60
N ARG A 63 -16.06 19.39 15.15
CA ARG A 63 -16.87 19.33 13.92
C ARG A 63 -16.06 19.36 12.62
N ARG A 64 -14.72 19.39 12.66
CA ARG A 64 -13.90 19.23 11.45
C ARG A 64 -13.91 17.79 10.99
N GLU A 65 -13.63 17.60 9.71
CA GLU A 65 -13.49 16.28 9.12
C GLU A 65 -12.04 15.87 8.92
N LEU A 66 -11.79 14.57 9.09
CA LEU A 66 -10.53 13.92 8.77
C LEU A 66 -10.81 12.81 7.76
N ALA A 67 -10.30 12.95 6.54
CA ALA A 67 -10.35 11.88 5.56
C ALA A 67 -9.18 10.94 5.83
N VAL A 68 -9.39 9.62 5.78
CA VAL A 68 -8.35 8.64 6.07
C VAL A 68 -8.26 7.66 4.91
N ARG A 69 -7.09 7.65 4.27
CA ARG A 69 -6.77 6.68 3.23
C ARG A 69 -6.24 5.41 3.89
N ILE A 70 -6.86 4.28 3.61
CA ILE A 70 -6.39 2.96 4.07
C ILE A 70 -5.77 2.27 2.87
N THR A 71 -4.52 1.86 2.97
CA THR A 71 -3.76 1.35 1.82
C THR A 71 -3.02 0.06 2.18
N PRO A 72 -3.36 -1.08 1.55
CA PRO A 72 -2.47 -2.24 1.52
C PRO A 72 -1.10 -1.81 1.04
N THR A 73 -0.03 -2.23 1.73
CA THR A 73 1.32 -1.73 1.44
C THR A 73 2.33 -2.85 1.59
N ALA A 74 3.22 -2.99 0.62
CA ALA A 74 4.47 -3.73 0.82
C ALA A 74 5.35 -2.90 1.76
N TYR A 75 5.41 -3.29 3.02
CA TYR A 75 6.02 -2.54 4.10
C TYR A 75 7.52 -2.84 4.19
N VAL A 76 8.29 -2.44 3.18
CA VAL A 76 9.74 -2.65 3.09
C VAL A 76 10.50 -1.43 3.61
N PRO A 77 11.54 -1.54 4.45
CA PRO A 77 12.29 -0.38 4.92
C PRO A 77 12.89 0.43 3.76
N PRO A 78 12.97 1.77 3.85
CA PRO A 78 13.56 2.60 2.80
C PRO A 78 15.01 2.26 2.44
N SER A 79 15.75 1.64 3.35
CA SER A 79 17.13 1.19 3.16
C SER A 79 17.25 -0.19 2.50
N LEU A 80 16.16 -0.95 2.39
CA LEU A 80 16.19 -2.28 1.79
C LEU A 80 15.66 -2.28 0.35
N PRO A 81 16.28 -3.06 -0.54
CA PRO A 81 15.78 -3.24 -1.89
C PRO A 81 14.42 -3.96 -1.87
N CYS A 82 13.61 -3.68 -2.88
CA CYS A 82 12.42 -4.46 -3.17
C CYS A 82 12.78 -5.95 -3.29
N PRO A 83 12.03 -6.87 -2.66
CA PRO A 83 12.32 -8.30 -2.70
C PRO A 83 12.19 -8.92 -4.10
N ALA A 84 11.63 -8.18 -5.06
CA ALA A 84 11.55 -8.59 -6.45
C ALA A 84 12.73 -8.09 -7.32
N LEU A 85 13.76 -7.47 -6.72
CA LEU A 85 14.99 -7.15 -7.43
C LEU A 85 15.91 -8.38 -7.46
N GLY A 86 16.38 -8.73 -8.66
CA GLY A 86 17.39 -9.75 -8.87
C GLY A 86 18.80 -9.26 -8.50
N ALA A 87 19.77 -10.17 -8.57
CA ALA A 87 21.18 -9.86 -8.29
C ALA A 87 21.78 -8.83 -9.27
N ASP A 88 21.18 -8.68 -10.45
CA ASP A 88 21.52 -7.70 -11.48
C ASP A 88 20.81 -6.34 -11.29
N ASN A 89 20.08 -6.15 -10.18
CA ASN A 89 19.20 -5.01 -9.91
C ASN A 89 18.04 -4.84 -10.91
N LEU A 90 17.71 -5.87 -11.69
CA LEU A 90 16.53 -5.86 -12.54
C LEU A 90 15.34 -6.47 -11.78
N CYS A 91 14.15 -5.93 -12.02
CA CYS A 91 12.93 -6.48 -11.43
C CYS A 91 12.62 -7.83 -12.09
N THR A 92 12.49 -8.89 -11.30
CA THR A 92 12.25 -10.27 -11.75
C THR A 92 10.80 -10.56 -12.07
N ILE A 93 9.87 -9.70 -11.65
CA ILE A 93 8.42 -9.86 -11.84
C ILE A 93 7.85 -8.90 -12.90
N GLN A 94 8.61 -8.52 -13.93
CA GLN A 94 8.20 -7.52 -14.95
C GLN A 94 6.76 -7.73 -15.46
N ALA A 95 6.45 -8.96 -15.88
CA ALA A 95 5.14 -9.32 -16.44
C ALA A 95 4.00 -9.29 -15.41
N ALA A 96 4.34 -9.49 -14.13
CA ALA A 96 3.41 -9.54 -13.00
C ALA A 96 3.60 -8.34 -12.05
N LYS A 97 4.16 -7.22 -12.52
CA LYS A 97 4.39 -6.05 -11.68
C LYS A 97 3.08 -5.55 -11.06
N PRO A 98 3.09 -5.16 -9.77
CA PRO A 98 1.98 -4.44 -9.17
C PRO A 98 1.59 -3.21 -9.98
N SER A 99 0.31 -2.86 -9.97
CA SER A 99 -0.23 -1.73 -10.73
C SER A 99 0.52 -0.42 -10.43
N ARG A 100 0.82 -0.16 -9.15
CA ARG A 100 1.64 0.98 -8.69
C ARG A 100 3.01 1.07 -9.37
N CYS A 101 3.67 -0.06 -9.61
CA CYS A 101 4.99 -0.09 -10.27
C CYS A 101 4.88 0.26 -11.76
N ARG A 102 3.80 -0.16 -12.43
CA ARG A 102 3.56 0.14 -13.85
C ARG A 102 3.23 1.62 -14.06
N THR A 103 2.47 2.19 -13.15
CA THR A 103 2.02 3.59 -13.23
C THR A 103 3.11 4.61 -12.86
N MET A 104 4.30 4.18 -12.43
CA MET A 104 5.41 5.10 -12.15
C MET A 104 5.78 5.94 -13.39
N PRO A 105 6.01 7.26 -13.25
CA PRO A 105 6.19 7.99 -11.99
C PRO A 105 4.92 8.68 -11.48
N PHE A 106 3.78 8.52 -12.17
CA PHE A 106 2.51 9.08 -11.71
C PHE A 106 2.04 8.43 -10.42
N PHE A 107 1.05 9.03 -9.76
CA PHE A 107 0.48 8.56 -8.50
C PHE A 107 -1.03 8.85 -8.45
N PRO A 108 -1.88 7.89 -8.86
CA PRO A 108 -3.36 7.95 -8.80
C PRO A 108 -4.02 8.34 -7.48
N TYR A 109 -3.26 8.45 -6.39
CA TYR A 109 -3.70 9.03 -5.13
C TYR A 109 -3.59 10.56 -5.07
N ARG A 110 -3.16 11.20 -6.15
CA ARG A 110 -3.24 12.64 -6.42
C ARG A 110 -4.14 12.86 -7.63
N GLU A 111 -4.67 14.07 -7.75
CA GLU A 111 -5.37 14.44 -8.98
C GLU A 111 -4.38 14.54 -10.15
N GLU A 112 -4.88 14.31 -11.36
CA GLU A 112 -4.07 14.29 -12.57
C GLU A 112 -3.29 15.60 -12.77
N ARG A 113 -3.93 16.74 -12.48
CA ARG A 113 -3.29 18.05 -12.58
C ARG A 113 -2.13 18.29 -11.59
N ASP A 114 -2.00 17.44 -10.58
CA ASP A 114 -1.08 17.57 -9.44
C ASP A 114 0.05 16.52 -9.47
N GLN A 115 0.44 16.09 -10.68
CA GLN A 115 1.46 15.04 -10.89
C GLN A 115 2.85 15.58 -11.25
N ALA A 116 2.95 16.86 -11.61
CA ALA A 116 4.14 17.43 -12.26
C ALA A 116 5.44 17.29 -11.44
N ASP A 117 5.35 17.35 -10.11
CA ASP A 117 6.49 17.24 -9.20
C ASP A 117 7.03 15.81 -9.08
N LEU A 118 6.21 14.80 -9.38
CA LEU A 118 6.60 13.38 -9.35
C LEU A 118 7.49 12.97 -10.53
N LEU A 119 7.49 13.80 -11.58
CA LEU A 119 8.29 13.60 -12.79
C LEU A 119 9.74 14.06 -12.63
N VAL A 120 10.12 14.54 -11.44
CA VAL A 120 11.50 14.89 -11.10
C VAL A 120 12.11 13.72 -10.32
N PRO A 121 13.03 12.94 -10.91
CA PRO A 121 13.67 11.83 -10.23
C PRO A 121 14.43 12.32 -8.99
N ARG A 122 14.47 11.48 -7.96
CA ARG A 122 15.30 11.77 -6.78
C ARG A 122 16.78 11.76 -7.18
N LYS A 123 17.60 12.49 -6.42
CA LYS A 123 19.05 12.49 -6.60
C LYS A 123 19.59 11.05 -6.62
N GLY A 124 20.34 10.73 -7.67
CA GLY A 124 20.97 9.42 -7.85
C GLY A 124 20.15 8.42 -8.68
N TRP A 125 18.88 8.69 -9.00
CA TRP A 125 18.10 7.84 -9.90
C TRP A 125 18.49 8.07 -11.37
N ASP A 126 18.59 6.99 -12.15
CA ASP A 126 19.03 7.03 -13.56
C ASP A 126 17.87 7.06 -14.55
N CYS A 127 16.71 7.63 -14.16
CA CYS A 127 15.58 7.75 -15.09
C CYS A 127 15.92 8.74 -16.21
N ASP A 128 15.54 8.44 -17.45
CA ASP A 128 15.74 9.36 -18.57
C ASP A 128 14.67 10.45 -18.55
N VAL A 129 15.08 11.68 -18.27
CA VAL A 129 14.24 12.89 -18.30
C VAL A 129 14.78 13.92 -19.32
N SER A 130 15.63 13.47 -20.24
CA SER A 130 16.25 14.30 -21.26
C SER A 130 15.24 14.74 -22.33
N ALA A 131 15.70 15.55 -23.28
CA ALA A 131 14.89 15.95 -24.43
C ALA A 131 14.49 14.77 -25.33
N THR A 132 15.24 13.66 -25.30
CA THR A 132 14.95 12.46 -26.10
C THR A 132 13.92 11.54 -25.45
N ALA A 133 13.67 11.68 -24.15
CA ALA A 133 12.62 10.94 -23.47
C ALA A 133 11.22 11.33 -23.99
N PRO A 134 10.25 10.41 -24.00
CA PRO A 134 8.90 10.70 -24.45
C PRO A 134 8.22 11.72 -23.54
N VAL A 135 7.37 12.55 -24.12
CA VAL A 135 6.49 13.45 -23.35
C VAL A 135 5.40 12.60 -22.70
N VAL A 136 5.39 12.57 -21.37
CA VAL A 136 4.42 11.79 -20.58
C VAL A 136 3.36 12.67 -19.92
N TYR A 137 3.61 13.98 -19.81
CA TYR A 137 2.70 14.92 -19.17
C TYR A 137 2.81 16.31 -19.79
N ALA A 138 1.69 16.84 -20.25
CA ALA A 138 1.59 18.15 -20.89
C ALA A 138 0.28 18.83 -20.46
N ASP A 139 0.33 20.14 -20.26
CA ASP A 139 -0.84 20.97 -19.93
C ASP A 139 -1.74 20.44 -18.82
N ARG A 140 -1.08 19.85 -17.81
CA ARG A 140 -1.70 19.25 -16.62
C ARG A 140 -2.47 17.95 -16.88
N THR A 141 -2.10 17.24 -17.95
CA THR A 141 -2.71 16.00 -18.41
C THR A 141 -1.64 14.95 -18.72
N ILE A 142 -1.92 13.70 -18.38
CA ILE A 142 -1.08 12.54 -18.69
C ILE A 142 -1.33 12.15 -20.15
N THR A 143 -0.27 11.97 -20.95
CA THR A 143 -0.39 11.67 -22.39
C THR A 143 -0.72 10.21 -22.65
N ALA A 144 -0.06 9.27 -21.94
CA ALA A 144 -0.33 7.83 -22.01
C ALA A 144 -0.93 7.36 -20.68
N ARG A 145 -2.26 7.14 -20.66
CA ARG A 145 -3.03 7.02 -19.42
C ARG A 145 -3.35 5.59 -18.98
N ASP A 146 -3.11 4.58 -19.80
CA ASP A 146 -3.65 3.23 -19.58
C ASP A 146 -3.32 2.64 -18.22
N ASP A 147 -2.04 2.73 -17.80
CA ASP A 147 -1.60 2.25 -16.49
C ASP A 147 -2.20 3.08 -15.33
N PHE A 148 -2.24 4.41 -15.50
CA PHE A 148 -2.82 5.33 -14.51
C PHE A 148 -4.30 5.08 -14.30
N ASP A 149 -5.06 4.97 -15.39
CA ASP A 149 -6.50 4.77 -15.35
C ASP A 149 -6.84 3.35 -14.86
N ARG A 150 -6.03 2.32 -15.18
CA ARG A 150 -6.18 0.98 -14.60
C ARG A 150 -6.02 1.02 -13.08
N GLU A 151 -4.91 1.54 -12.57
CA GLU A 151 -4.71 1.61 -11.13
C GLU A 151 -5.80 2.47 -10.46
N ARG A 152 -6.20 3.60 -11.06
CA ARG A 152 -7.29 4.44 -10.54
C ARG A 152 -8.61 3.66 -10.44
N ARG A 153 -8.94 2.83 -11.43
CA ARG A 153 -10.13 1.96 -11.39
C ARG A 153 -10.02 0.94 -10.25
N ASP A 154 -8.88 0.28 -10.10
CA ASP A 154 -8.67 -0.70 -9.03
C ASP A 154 -8.81 -0.06 -7.63
N LEU A 155 -8.24 1.14 -7.46
CA LEU A 155 -8.36 1.93 -6.21
C LEU A 155 -9.81 2.34 -5.91
N LEU A 156 -10.59 2.69 -6.93
CA LEU A 156 -12.01 3.00 -6.75
C LEU A 156 -12.84 1.75 -6.44
N ALA A 157 -12.54 0.62 -7.10
CA ALA A 157 -13.25 -0.64 -6.91
C ALA A 157 -13.08 -1.16 -5.46
N GLN A 158 -11.88 -1.08 -4.89
CA GLN A 158 -11.63 -1.52 -3.50
C GLN A 158 -12.14 -0.54 -2.43
N ALA A 159 -12.47 0.71 -2.80
CA ALA A 159 -12.77 1.77 -1.85
C ALA A 159 -13.94 1.43 -0.93
N ALA A 160 -14.99 0.77 -1.45
CA ALA A 160 -16.16 0.37 -0.66
C ALA A 160 -15.78 -0.59 0.48
N VAL A 161 -14.98 -1.63 0.20
CA VAL A 161 -14.51 -2.61 1.19
C VAL A 161 -13.63 -1.93 2.23
N LEU A 162 -12.67 -1.11 1.80
CA LEU A 162 -11.76 -0.42 2.70
C LEU A 162 -12.46 0.63 3.57
N LYS A 163 -13.47 1.31 3.04
CA LYS A 163 -14.31 2.24 3.80
C LYS A 163 -15.10 1.51 4.89
N ALA A 164 -15.78 0.42 4.54
CA ALA A 164 -16.54 -0.38 5.50
C ALA A 164 -15.64 -0.98 6.59
N TYR A 165 -14.46 -1.46 6.22
CA TYR A 165 -13.42 -1.86 7.17
C TYR A 165 -13.02 -0.69 8.07
N GLY A 166 -12.66 0.45 7.49
CA GLY A 166 -12.27 1.66 8.21
C GLY A 166 -13.31 2.11 9.25
N ASP A 167 -14.55 2.26 8.81
CA ASP A 167 -15.71 2.68 9.61
C ASP A 167 -15.98 1.72 10.78
N ALA A 168 -15.73 0.43 10.60
CA ALA A 168 -15.85 -0.55 11.67
C ALA A 168 -14.71 -0.42 12.69
N LEU A 169 -13.45 -0.35 12.23
CA LEU A 169 -12.30 -0.35 13.13
C LEU A 169 -12.23 0.90 14.00
N VAL A 170 -12.59 2.08 13.47
CA VAL A 170 -12.60 3.32 14.28
C VAL A 170 -13.65 3.29 15.40
N LYS A 171 -14.68 2.44 15.29
CA LYS A 171 -15.68 2.24 16.35
C LYS A 171 -15.23 1.21 17.38
N THR A 172 -14.42 0.22 16.97
CA THR A 172 -14.13 -0.96 17.80
C THR A 172 -12.72 -0.99 18.37
N VAL A 173 -11.77 -0.20 17.85
CA VAL A 173 -10.38 -0.14 18.31
C VAL A 173 -10.17 1.10 19.18
N PRO A 174 -10.02 0.93 20.51
CA PRO A 174 -9.73 2.06 21.40
C PRO A 174 -8.46 2.80 20.97
N GLY A 175 -8.51 4.13 21.03
CA GLY A 175 -7.36 5.00 20.74
C GLY A 175 -6.99 5.16 19.26
N LEU A 176 -7.64 4.45 18.32
CA LEU A 176 -7.32 4.57 16.90
C LEU A 176 -7.58 5.98 16.36
N VAL A 177 -8.71 6.60 16.75
CA VAL A 177 -9.04 7.97 16.34
C VAL A 177 -7.99 8.96 16.85
N ASP A 178 -7.55 8.83 18.11
CA ASP A 178 -6.52 9.70 18.69
C ASP A 178 -5.19 9.55 17.96
N ALA A 179 -4.79 8.31 17.64
CA ALA A 179 -3.59 8.03 16.86
C ALA A 179 -3.65 8.67 15.46
N LEU A 180 -4.81 8.64 14.80
CA LEU A 180 -5.03 9.29 13.51
C LEU A 180 -4.99 10.82 13.62
N VAL A 181 -5.55 11.41 14.67
CA VAL A 181 -5.47 12.85 14.93
C VAL A 181 -4.03 13.29 15.17
N GLN A 182 -3.27 12.53 15.95
CA GLN A 182 -1.85 12.77 16.21
C GLN A 182 -1.02 12.65 14.93
N ALA A 183 -1.25 11.60 14.13
CA ALA A 183 -0.59 11.42 12.84
C ALA A 183 -0.88 12.59 11.88
N ALA A 184 -2.13 13.07 11.83
CA ALA A 184 -2.51 14.22 11.02
C ALA A 184 -1.90 15.55 11.49
N ALA A 185 -1.38 15.62 12.72
CA ALA A 185 -0.75 16.81 13.28
C ALA A 185 0.73 16.98 12.92
N LYS A 186 1.36 15.95 12.35
CA LYS A 186 2.75 16.02 11.91
C LYS A 186 2.87 16.96 10.69
N PRO A 187 3.89 17.86 10.63
CA PRO A 187 4.03 18.83 9.55
C PRO A 187 4.11 18.23 8.14
N VAL A 188 4.72 17.05 8.03
CA VAL A 188 4.89 16.31 6.75
C VAL A 188 3.78 15.28 6.52
N GLY A 189 2.73 15.30 7.34
CA GLY A 189 1.79 14.19 7.46
C GLY A 189 2.38 13.04 8.29
N GLY A 190 1.54 12.07 8.61
CA GLY A 190 1.93 10.89 9.36
C GLY A 190 1.01 9.74 9.02
N ASP A 191 1.40 8.55 9.46
CA ASP A 191 0.65 7.33 9.21
C ASP A 191 0.42 6.55 10.52
N VAL A 192 -0.68 5.82 10.56
CA VAL A 192 -0.93 4.75 11.53
C VAL A 192 -0.80 3.42 10.79
N LEU A 193 -0.14 2.45 11.41
CA LEU A 193 0.17 1.16 10.79
C LEU A 193 -0.56 0.06 11.53
N LEU A 194 -1.29 -0.77 10.78
CA LEU A 194 -1.96 -1.96 11.30
C LEU A 194 -1.53 -3.20 10.52
N SER A 195 -1.66 -4.36 11.15
CA SER A 195 -1.45 -5.66 10.49
C SER A 195 -2.47 -5.88 9.38
N PHE A 196 -2.02 -6.37 8.22
CA PHE A 196 -2.90 -6.77 7.11
C PHE A 196 -3.89 -7.87 7.52
N ALA A 197 -3.55 -8.67 8.54
CA ALA A 197 -4.42 -9.68 9.13
C ALA A 197 -5.76 -9.11 9.60
N THR A 198 -5.82 -7.83 10.00
CA THR A 198 -7.06 -7.21 10.47
C THR A 198 -8.11 -7.03 9.37
N LEU A 199 -7.68 -6.93 8.10
CA LEU A 199 -8.56 -6.79 6.94
C LEU A 199 -9.03 -8.13 6.40
N LEU A 200 -8.21 -9.18 6.46
CA LEU A 200 -8.49 -10.48 5.83
C LEU A 200 -9.90 -11.06 6.13
N PRO A 201 -10.43 -11.02 7.36
CA PRO A 201 -11.76 -11.52 7.66
C PRO A 201 -12.92 -10.75 7.02
N ARG A 202 -12.64 -9.62 6.36
CA ARG A 202 -13.62 -8.75 5.70
C ARG A 202 -13.54 -8.84 4.17
N LEU A 203 -12.68 -9.71 3.63
CA LEU A 203 -12.50 -9.87 2.19
C LEU A 203 -13.30 -11.09 1.71
N ASP A 204 -14.33 -10.84 0.93
CA ASP A 204 -15.12 -11.90 0.32
C ASP A 204 -14.28 -12.71 -0.67
N GLY A 205 -14.47 -14.03 -0.67
CA GLY A 205 -13.77 -14.93 -1.60
C GLY A 205 -12.28 -15.14 -1.31
N VAL A 206 -11.75 -14.59 -0.21
CA VAL A 206 -10.34 -14.78 0.18
C VAL A 206 -10.23 -15.84 1.27
N ASP A 207 -9.38 -16.84 1.05
CA ASP A 207 -8.96 -17.77 2.10
C ASP A 207 -7.96 -17.08 3.04
N ALA A 208 -8.49 -16.43 4.07
CA ALA A 208 -7.70 -15.70 5.06
C ALA A 208 -6.63 -16.57 5.75
N ALA A 209 -6.90 -17.86 5.94
CA ALA A 209 -5.94 -18.76 6.59
C ALA A 209 -4.80 -19.13 5.63
N ALA A 210 -5.11 -19.43 4.37
CA ALA A 210 -4.09 -19.69 3.35
C ALA A 210 -3.20 -18.47 3.11
N LEU A 211 -3.78 -17.27 3.04
CA LEU A 211 -2.97 -16.04 2.93
C LEU A 211 -2.11 -15.77 4.17
N ALA A 212 -2.66 -16.01 5.36
CA ALA A 212 -1.88 -15.88 6.58
C ALA A 212 -0.69 -16.86 6.59
N GLN A 213 -0.87 -18.09 6.10
CA GLN A 213 0.21 -19.06 5.95
C GLN A 213 1.29 -18.60 4.96
N GLN A 214 0.91 -17.96 3.85
CA GLN A 214 1.88 -17.38 2.90
C GLN A 214 2.66 -16.21 3.50
N GLN A 215 2.02 -15.38 4.34
CA GLN A 215 2.64 -14.19 4.93
C GLN A 215 3.61 -14.50 6.06
N ILE A 216 3.39 -15.54 6.86
CA ILE A 216 4.26 -15.89 8.00
C ILE A 216 5.75 -15.99 7.62
N PRO A 217 6.17 -16.80 6.62
CA PRO A 217 7.58 -16.89 6.26
C PRO A 217 8.15 -15.58 5.72
N VAL A 218 7.35 -14.77 5.03
CA VAL A 218 7.77 -13.45 4.54
C VAL A 218 8.04 -12.49 5.71
N LEU A 219 7.16 -12.49 6.71
CA LEU A 219 7.32 -11.64 7.90
C LEU A 219 8.49 -12.11 8.78
N ASP A 220 8.72 -13.42 8.89
CA ASP A 220 9.87 -13.99 9.60
C ASP A 220 11.20 -13.58 8.91
N ASP A 221 11.31 -13.69 7.57
CA ASP A 221 12.48 -13.22 6.79
C ASP A 221 12.75 -11.72 7.00
N PHE A 222 11.71 -10.90 6.89
CA PHE A 222 11.87 -9.46 7.05
C PHE A 222 12.19 -9.06 8.50
N ALA A 223 11.68 -9.77 9.50
CA ALA A 223 12.09 -9.55 10.89
C ALA A 223 13.59 -9.78 11.09
N GLU A 224 14.14 -10.85 10.51
CA GLU A 224 15.57 -11.17 10.56
C GLU A 224 16.41 -10.11 9.83
N ARG A 225 16.06 -9.79 8.58
CA ARG A 225 16.77 -8.81 7.74
C ARG A 225 16.76 -7.40 8.31
N THR A 226 15.82 -7.11 9.21
CA THR A 226 15.67 -5.78 9.80
C THR A 226 16.06 -5.70 11.27
N ALA A 227 16.66 -6.74 11.85
CA ALA A 227 16.93 -6.83 13.30
C ALA A 227 17.66 -5.60 13.92
N GLY A 228 18.41 -4.83 13.12
CA GLY A 228 19.07 -3.58 13.54
C GLY A 228 18.35 -2.27 13.15
N LEU A 229 17.16 -2.34 12.57
CA LEU A 229 16.41 -1.20 12.01
C LEU A 229 15.18 -0.86 12.86
N ALA A 230 15.32 0.07 13.81
CA ALA A 230 14.21 0.72 14.54
C ALA A 230 12.94 -0.17 14.75
N ASP A 231 11.75 0.35 14.48
CA ASP A 231 10.47 -0.32 14.76
C ASP A 231 10.11 -1.47 13.81
N TYR A 232 10.90 -1.74 12.76
CA TYR A 232 10.52 -2.70 11.71
C TYR A 232 10.41 -4.15 12.22
N PRO A 233 11.43 -4.72 12.91
CA PRO A 233 11.35 -6.08 13.46
C PRO A 233 10.17 -6.27 14.41
N GLN A 234 9.91 -5.27 15.24
CA GLN A 234 8.80 -5.32 16.18
C GLN A 234 7.46 -5.45 15.44
N ARG A 235 7.24 -4.62 14.42
CA ARG A 235 6.01 -4.67 13.59
C ARG A 235 5.86 -5.99 12.87
N TYR A 236 6.92 -6.50 12.24
CA TYR A 236 6.86 -7.81 11.58
C TYR A 236 6.54 -8.93 12.57
N GLY A 237 7.16 -8.94 13.75
CA GLY A 237 6.86 -9.92 14.79
C GLY A 237 5.42 -9.84 15.30
N GLU A 238 4.87 -8.64 15.48
CA GLU A 238 3.46 -8.42 15.83
C GLU A 238 2.52 -8.95 14.73
N TRP A 239 2.74 -8.54 13.48
CA TRP A 239 1.89 -8.94 12.36
C TRP A 239 1.97 -10.44 12.10
N ARG A 240 3.15 -11.05 12.29
CA ARG A 240 3.34 -12.50 12.19
C ARG A 240 2.52 -13.25 13.24
N ARG A 241 2.42 -12.74 14.48
CA ARG A 241 1.53 -13.32 15.50
C ARG A 241 0.07 -13.20 15.08
N ASP A 242 -0.34 -12.09 14.47
CA ASP A 242 -1.70 -11.93 13.95
C ASP A 242 -2.03 -12.95 12.85
N MET A 243 -1.13 -13.10 11.88
CA MET A 243 -1.25 -14.10 10.81
C MET A 243 -1.33 -15.52 11.39
N ALA A 244 -0.47 -15.86 12.36
CA ALA A 244 -0.50 -17.17 13.01
C ALA A 244 -1.82 -17.44 13.77
N ARG A 245 -2.52 -16.41 14.26
CA ARG A 245 -3.86 -16.58 14.83
C ARG A 245 -4.91 -16.87 13.77
N LEU A 246 -4.86 -16.19 12.62
CA LEU A 246 -5.78 -16.45 11.51
C LEU A 246 -5.59 -17.83 10.90
N ALA A 247 -4.33 -18.24 10.68
CA ALA A 247 -4.00 -19.55 10.12
C ALA A 247 -4.57 -20.72 10.96
N ARG A 248 -4.64 -20.57 12.29
CA ARG A 248 -5.19 -21.59 13.21
C ARG A 248 -6.71 -21.66 13.25
N LYS A 249 -7.43 -20.57 12.93
CA LYS A 249 -8.89 -20.53 13.04
C LYS A 249 -9.61 -21.47 12.06
N LYS A 250 -9.02 -21.76 10.89
CA LYS A 250 -9.60 -22.68 9.90
C LYS A 250 -9.62 -24.12 10.39
N THR A 251 -8.64 -24.53 11.20
CA THR A 251 -8.53 -25.89 11.75
C THR A 251 -9.64 -26.20 12.77
N ALA A 252 -10.22 -25.20 13.42
CA ALA A 252 -11.23 -25.39 14.46
C ALA A 252 -12.69 -25.41 13.95
N GLY A 253 -12.92 -25.10 12.66
CA GLY A 253 -14.27 -24.88 12.11
C GLY A 253 -14.67 -25.74 10.92
N GLN A 254 -13.82 -26.68 10.47
CA GLN A 254 -14.21 -27.64 9.44
C GLN A 254 -14.77 -28.91 10.10
N PRO A 255 -16.04 -29.30 9.83
CA PRO A 255 -16.53 -30.60 10.25
C PRO A 255 -15.67 -31.69 9.59
N THR A 256 -15.22 -32.66 10.39
CA THR A 256 -14.57 -33.88 9.89
C THR A 256 -15.46 -34.47 8.80
N PRO A 257 -14.96 -34.73 7.58
CA PRO A 257 -15.74 -35.45 6.59
C PRO A 257 -16.13 -36.80 7.20
N PRO A 258 -17.40 -37.24 7.06
CA PRO A 258 -17.79 -38.56 7.56
C PRO A 258 -16.87 -39.58 6.90
N GLY A 259 -16.17 -40.36 7.72
CA GLY A 259 -15.36 -41.48 7.26
C GLY A 259 -16.25 -42.37 6.41
N GLY A 260 -15.91 -42.52 5.14
CA GLY A 260 -16.53 -43.51 4.28
C GLY A 260 -15.95 -44.86 4.65
N ASP A 261 -16.76 -45.68 5.31
CA ASP A 261 -16.60 -47.14 5.37
C ASP A 261 -17.05 -47.78 4.05
#